data_AF-W6AXI5-F1
#
_entry.id   AF-W6AXI5-F1
#
_cell.length_a   1.000
_cell.length_b   1.000
_cell.length_c   1.000
_cell.angle_alpha   90.00
_cell.angle_beta   90.00
_cell.angle_gamma   90.00
#
_symmetry.space_group_name_H-M   'P 1'
#
loop_
_entity.id
_entity.type
_entity.pdbx_description
1 polymer ?
#
loop_
_entity_poly.entity_id
_entity_poly.type
_entity_poly.pdbx_seq_one_letter_code
_entity_poly.pdbx_strand_id
1 'polypeptide(L)'
;VDGGGSILIDEARTPLIISGPADASSKWYAEFARIAPLLKKDLHYEVDIKKRTIGVHEAGVEFVEDQLGIDNLYEGRDSPL
;
A
#
# COMPACT_ATOMS: atom_id res chain seq x y z
N VAL A 1 30.48 -3.16 -36.39
CA VAL A 1 31.24 -3.68 -35.22
C VAL A 1 32.18 -2.58 -34.78
N ASP A 2 31.85 -1.88 -33.69
CA ASP A 2 32.81 -1.40 -32.69
C ASP A 2 32.02 -1.18 -31.38
N GLY A 3 32.48 -1.76 -30.27
CA GLY A 3 31.81 -1.70 -28.95
C GLY A 3 30.60 -2.63 -28.70
N GLY A 4 30.15 -3.43 -29.68
CA GLY A 4 28.90 -4.22 -29.56
C GLY A 4 29.00 -5.57 -28.82
N GLY A 5 30.10 -5.87 -28.13
CA GLY A 5 30.36 -7.22 -27.58
C GLY A 5 30.54 -7.30 -26.06
N SER A 6 30.74 -6.18 -25.35
CA SER A 6 31.02 -6.19 -23.91
C SER A 6 29.88 -5.61 -23.05
N ILE A 7 28.96 -4.84 -23.63
CA ILE A 7 27.77 -4.34 -22.92
C ILE A 7 26.73 -5.45 -22.71
N LEU A 8 26.57 -6.35 -23.68
CA LEU A 8 25.47 -7.33 -23.73
C LEU A 8 25.57 -8.50 -22.71
N ILE A 9 26.75 -8.77 -22.15
CA ILE A 9 26.95 -9.88 -21.18
C ILE A 9 26.96 -9.38 -19.74
N ASP A 10 27.40 -8.15 -19.49
CA ASP A 10 27.44 -7.57 -18.14
C ASP A 10 26.19 -6.75 -17.80
N GLU A 11 25.60 -6.04 -18.76
CA GLU A 11 24.41 -5.22 -18.55
C GLU A 11 23.11 -6.06 -18.46
N ALA A 12 23.12 -7.29 -18.99
CA ALA A 12 22.01 -8.24 -18.81
C ALA A 12 21.95 -8.85 -17.39
N ARG A 13 22.99 -8.67 -16.56
CA ARG A 13 23.04 -9.17 -15.18
C ARG A 13 22.51 -8.16 -14.16
N THR A 14 22.36 -6.90 -14.56
CA THR A 14 21.77 -5.85 -13.72
C THR A 14 20.41 -5.49 -14.30
N PRO A 15 19.30 -5.75 -13.59
CA PRO A 15 17.99 -5.35 -14.09
C PRO A 15 17.95 -3.83 -14.28
N LEU A 16 17.41 -3.38 -15.42
CA LEU A 16 17.17 -1.96 -15.67
C LEU A 16 16.03 -1.50 -14.75
N ILE A 17 16.38 -0.94 -13.60
CA ILE A 17 15.40 -0.41 -12.64
C ILE A 17 15.15 1.06 -12.96
N ILE A 18 13.96 1.37 -13.46
CA ILE A 18 13.45 2.74 -13.51
C ILE A 18 12.75 3.00 -12.17
N SER A 19 13.49 3.48 -11.17
CA SER A 19 12.90 3.95 -9.92
C SER A 19 12.55 5.44 -10.07
N GLY A 20 11.25 5.74 -10.10
CA GLY A 20 10.77 7.11 -9.86
C GLY A 20 10.83 7.45 -8.36
N PRO A 21 10.70 8.73 -7.98
CA PRO A 21 10.43 9.08 -6.59
C PRO A 21 9.21 8.29 -6.11
N ALA A 22 9.25 7.81 -4.86
CA ALA A 22 8.12 7.15 -4.24
C ALA A 22 7.02 8.19 -4.01
N ASP A 23 6.18 8.40 -5.02
CA ASP A 23 5.05 9.31 -4.94
C ASP A 23 3.90 8.55 -4.25
N ALA A 24 3.97 8.49 -2.93
CA ALA A 24 2.91 7.94 -2.10
C ALA A 24 2.93 8.56 -0.70
N SER A 25 2.28 9.71 -0.60
CA SER A 25 1.39 10.06 0.51
C SER A 25 1.82 9.68 1.94
N SER A 26 3.01 10.12 2.37
CA SER A 26 3.48 9.94 3.76
C SER A 26 2.45 10.36 4.84
N LYS A 27 1.55 11.30 4.49
CA LYS A 27 0.41 11.71 5.32
C LYS A 27 -0.56 10.56 5.61
N TRP A 28 -0.90 9.71 4.63
CA TRP A 28 -1.86 8.62 4.83
C TRP A 28 -1.29 7.56 5.77
N TYR A 29 -0.01 7.21 5.64
CA TYR A 29 0.63 6.29 6.59
C TYR A 29 0.54 6.77 8.04
N ALA A 30 0.74 8.06 8.28
CA ALA A 30 0.62 8.64 9.62
C ALA A 30 -0.81 8.54 10.16
N GLU A 31 -1.82 8.82 9.33
CA GLU A 31 -3.21 8.74 9.78
C GLU A 31 -3.70 7.31 10.00
N PHE A 32 -3.39 6.40 9.07
CA PHE A 32 -3.74 4.99 9.26
C PHE A 32 -3.01 4.38 10.47
N ALA A 33 -1.78 4.81 10.77
CA ALA A 33 -1.08 4.39 11.98
C ALA A 33 -1.77 4.88 13.27
N ARG A 34 -2.40 6.06 13.24
CA ARG A 34 -3.21 6.58 14.36
C ARG A 34 -4.52 5.82 14.53
N ILE A 35 -5.15 5.43 13.41
CA ILE A 35 -6.48 4.78 13.41
C ILE A 35 -6.38 3.27 13.70
N ALA A 36 -5.36 2.59 13.20
CA ALA A 36 -5.16 1.14 13.37
C ALA A 36 -5.31 0.63 14.82
N PRO A 37 -4.72 1.24 15.87
CA PRO A 37 -4.89 0.77 17.25
C PRO A 37 -6.30 1.01 17.81
N LEU A 38 -7.12 1.85 17.18
CA LEU A 38 -8.52 2.07 17.56
C LEU A 38 -9.43 0.96 17.03
N LEU A 39 -8.96 0.19 16.04
CA LEU A 39 -9.70 -0.92 15.48
C LEU A 39 -9.75 -2.10 16.46
N LYS A 40 -10.92 -2.75 16.53
CA LYS A 40 -11.12 -3.94 17.37
C LYS A 40 -11.08 -5.20 16.51
N LYS A 41 -10.19 -6.12 16.89
CA LYS A 41 -10.13 -7.46 16.31
C LYS A 41 -11.47 -8.18 16.50
N ASP A 42 -11.88 -8.95 15.50
CA ASP A 42 -13.13 -9.73 15.44
C ASP A 42 -14.42 -8.87 15.37
N LEU A 43 -14.29 -7.54 15.32
CA LEU A 43 -15.39 -6.61 15.07
C LEU A 43 -15.14 -5.78 13.79
N HIS A 44 -13.99 -5.10 13.72
CA HIS A 44 -13.63 -4.26 12.59
C HIS A 44 -12.78 -5.01 11.56
N TYR A 45 -12.03 -6.02 12.00
CA TYR A 45 -11.18 -6.82 11.11
C TYR A 45 -10.97 -8.24 11.65
N GLU A 46 -10.69 -9.16 10.74
CA GLU A 46 -10.24 -10.51 11.01
C GLU A 46 -8.78 -10.71 10.59
N VAL A 47 -8.10 -11.67 11.24
CA VAL A 47 -6.71 -12.01 10.94
C VAL A 47 -6.61 -13.49 10.59
N ASP A 48 -6.29 -13.79 9.33
CA ASP A 48 -5.95 -15.14 8.90
C ASP A 48 -4.44 -15.33 9.05
N ILE A 49 -4.03 -15.91 10.19
CA ILE A 49 -2.63 -16.14 10.53
C ILE A 49 -1.96 -17.12 9.55
N LYS A 50 -2.73 -18.09 9.02
CA LYS A 50 -2.21 -19.10 8.09
C LYS A 50 -1.85 -18.47 6.76
N LYS A 51 -2.70 -17.57 6.27
CA LYS A 51 -2.48 -16.82 5.03
C LYS A 51 -1.68 -15.53 5.22
N ARG A 52 -1.46 -15.10 6.47
CA ARG A 52 -0.88 -13.81 6.84
C ARG A 52 -1.62 -12.64 6.19
N THR A 53 -2.95 -12.73 6.16
CA THR A 53 -3.82 -11.71 5.57
C THR A 53 -4.74 -11.11 6.63
N ILE A 54 -5.12 -9.86 6.41
CA ILE A 54 -6.10 -9.14 7.23
C ILE A 54 -7.31 -8.86 6.34
N GLY A 55 -8.49 -9.24 6.79
CA GLY A 55 -9.75 -8.88 6.17
C GLY A 55 -10.42 -7.79 6.99
N VAL A 56 -10.80 -6.68 6.37
CA VAL A 56 -11.55 -5.60 7.05
C VAL A 56 -13.04 -5.88 6.85
N HIS A 57 -13.82 -5.83 7.93
CA HIS A 57 -15.27 -5.98 7.87
C HIS A 57 -15.94 -4.65 7.51
N GLU A 58 -17.21 -4.69 7.12
CA GLU A 58 -18.01 -3.49 6.80
C GLU A 58 -17.99 -2.46 7.96
N ALA A 59 -18.15 -2.92 9.21
CA ALA A 59 -18.04 -2.09 10.40
C ALA A 59 -16.65 -1.44 10.58
N GLY A 60 -15.59 -2.08 10.06
CA GLY A 60 -14.24 -1.51 10.07
C GLY A 60 -14.05 -0.44 8.99
N VAL A 61 -14.67 -0.61 7.82
CA VAL A 61 -14.66 0.38 6.75
C VAL A 61 -15.39 1.65 7.21
N GLU A 62 -16.63 1.49 7.70
CA GLU A 62 -17.44 2.61 8.21
C GLU A 62 -16.73 3.36 9.34
N PHE A 63 -16.07 2.62 10.26
CA PHE A 63 -15.30 3.24 11.33
C PHE A 63 -14.14 4.09 10.81
N VAL A 64 -13.41 3.61 9.80
CA VAL A 64 -12.29 4.37 9.23
C VAL A 64 -12.79 5.58 8.45
N GLU A 65 -13.90 5.45 7.73
CA GLU A 65 -14.56 6.54 7.01
C GLU A 65 -15.00 7.66 7.96
N ASP A 66 -15.64 7.32 9.09
CA ASP A 66 -16.00 8.26 10.15
C ASP A 66 -14.77 8.96 10.76
N GLN A 67 -13.71 8.20 11.05
CA GLN A 67 -12.46 8.76 11.60
C GLN A 67 -11.71 9.68 10.63
N LEU A 68 -11.91 9.50 9.33
CA LEU A 68 -11.31 10.33 8.27
C LEU A 68 -12.25 11.45 7.80
N GLY A 69 -13.54 11.39 8.15
CA GLY A 69 -14.56 12.34 7.70
C GLY A 69 -14.80 12.28 6.20
N ILE A 70 -14.71 11.10 5.60
CA ILE A 70 -14.90 10.87 4.16
C ILE A 70 -16.06 9.91 3.93
N ASP A 71 -16.80 10.11 2.83
CA ASP A 71 -17.97 9.28 2.51
C ASP A 71 -17.61 7.92 1.91
N ASN A 72 -16.41 7.79 1.31
CA ASN A 72 -15.99 6.55 0.67
C ASN A 72 -14.46 6.43 0.62
N LEU A 73 -13.92 5.40 1.27
CA LEU A 73 -12.48 5.10 1.30
C LEU A 73 -11.89 4.82 -0.09
N TYR A 74 -12.73 4.39 -1.04
CA TYR A 74 -12.38 3.99 -2.40
C TYR A 74 -12.59 5.08 -3.46
N GLU A 75 -13.16 6.24 -3.12
CA GLU A 75 -13.41 7.33 -4.08
C GLU A 75 -12.35 8.45 -4.06
N GLY A 76 -11.27 8.29 -3.30
CA GLY A 76 -10.21 9.27 -3.28
C GLY A 76 -9.44 9.31 -4.60
N ARG A 77 -9.54 10.42 -5.34
CA ARG A 77 -8.64 10.77 -6.46
C ARG A 77 -7.15 10.84 -6.06
N ASP A 78 -6.89 10.84 -4.74
CA ASP A 78 -5.58 10.78 -4.06
C ASP A 78 -5.52 9.63 -3.02
N SER A 79 -6.38 8.62 -3.14
CA SER A 79 -6.28 7.38 -2.35
C SER A 79 -5.16 6.51 -2.94
N PRO A 80 -4.27 5.93 -2.12
CA PRO A 80 -3.23 5.02 -2.62
C PRO A 80 -3.76 3.63 -3.03
N LEU A 81 -5.09 3.43 -3.06
CA LEU A 81 -5.77 2.19 -3.42
C LEU A 81 -6.37 2.27 -4.83
#